data_AF-A0A0F2LAF4-F1
#
_entry.id   AF-A0A0F2LAF4-F1
#
_cell.length_a   1.000
_cell.length_b   1.000
_cell.length_c   1.000
_cell.angle_alpha   90.00
_cell.angle_beta   90.00
_cell.angle_gamma   90.00
#
_symmetry.space_group_name_H-M   'P 1'
#
loop_
_entity.id
_entity.type
_entity.pdbx_description
1 polymer ?
#
loop_
_entity_poly.entity_id
_entity_poly.type
_entity_poly.pdbx_seq_one_letter_code
_entity_poly.pdbx_strand_id
1 'polypeptide(L)'
;MKIPFCTFCVKTRVFCNKCQSLLDSGEYSMLDVDVSDALLNIATGKMEETLRNVEYVKSYEIGNLVIVVLRGIRALPRSIIQQVEYELERALNKKVKVVEKGVNVNELASQLASPARILTTSTSWLPDGTTETIVRITRGELKRLPFKPSELARILSQISGTNIRVEITK
;
A
#
# COMPACT_ATOMS: atom_id res chain seq x y z
N MET A 1 6.57 13.72 -8.79
CA MET A 1 6.59 12.70 -7.72
C MET A 1 7.99 12.56 -7.15
N LYS A 2 8.11 12.32 -5.85
CA LYS A 2 9.39 12.07 -5.18
C LYS A 2 9.57 10.57 -4.94
N ILE A 3 10.76 10.05 -5.22
CA ILE A 3 11.13 8.65 -4.96
C ILE A 3 12.50 8.61 -4.27
N PRO A 4 12.80 7.55 -3.48
CA PRO A 4 14.08 7.42 -2.77
C PRO A 4 15.25 7.08 -3.72
N PHE A 5 14.96 6.60 -4.93
CA PHE A 5 15.96 6.20 -5.93
C PHE A 5 16.26 7.32 -6.94
N CYS A 6 17.44 7.26 -7.56
CA CYS A 6 17.76 8.10 -8.71
C CYS A 6 16.91 7.68 -9.93
N THR A 7 16.27 8.64 -10.60
CA THR A 7 15.44 8.40 -11.80
C THR A 7 16.20 7.66 -12.90
N PHE A 8 17.48 7.99 -13.10
CA PHE A 8 18.35 7.29 -14.04
C PHE A 8 18.53 5.81 -13.67
N CYS A 9 18.86 5.51 -12.42
CA CYS A 9 19.08 4.14 -11.94
C CYS A 9 17.82 3.27 -12.06
N VAL A 10 16.65 3.84 -11.77
CA VAL A 10 15.37 3.14 -11.91
C VAL A 10 15.10 2.77 -13.37
N LYS A 11 15.34 3.70 -14.31
CA LYS A 11 15.11 3.47 -15.74
C LYS A 11 16.12 2.52 -16.39
N THR A 12 17.40 2.60 -16.01
CA THR A 12 18.46 1.77 -16.62
C THR A 12 18.68 0.45 -15.90
N ARG A 13 18.14 0.29 -14.68
CA ARG A 13 18.45 -0.82 -13.77
C ARG A 13 19.94 -0.94 -13.44
N VAL A 14 20.69 0.15 -13.61
CA VAL A 14 22.09 0.26 -13.20
C VAL A 14 22.15 1.16 -11.98
N PHE A 15 22.33 0.54 -10.81
CA PHE A 15 22.28 1.24 -9.53
C PHE A 15 23.62 1.88 -9.18
N CYS A 16 23.59 3.16 -8.79
CA CYS A 16 24.73 3.80 -8.15
C CYS A 16 24.89 3.28 -6.71
N ASN A 17 26.05 3.49 -6.10
CA ASN A 17 26.35 3.03 -4.74
C ASN A 17 25.24 3.37 -3.74
N LYS A 18 24.66 4.57 -3.81
CA LYS A 18 23.56 4.98 -2.93
C LYS A 18 22.29 4.15 -3.10
N CYS A 19 21.86 3.90 -4.35
CA CYS A 19 20.67 3.10 -4.62
C CYS A 19 20.92 1.63 -4.28
N GLN A 20 22.12 1.13 -4.56
CA GLN A 20 22.53 -0.23 -4.22
C GLN A 20 22.50 -0.45 -2.70
N SER A 21 23.05 0.48 -1.91
CA SER A 21 23.00 0.37 -0.44
C SER A 21 21.58 0.36 0.15
N LEU A 22 20.61 1.01 -0.50
CA LEU A 22 19.20 0.97 -0.09
C LEU A 22 18.54 -0.40 -0.35
N LEU A 23 19.01 -1.12 -1.37
CA LEU A 23 18.57 -2.48 -1.67
C LEU A 23 19.30 -3.49 -0.77
N ASP A 24 20.61 -3.33 -0.60
CA ASP A 24 21.45 -4.22 0.20
C ASP A 24 21.08 -4.18 1.69
N SER A 25 20.60 -3.03 2.19
CA SER A 25 20.11 -2.90 3.58
C SER A 25 18.80 -3.66 3.83
N GLY A 26 18.11 -4.10 2.78
CA GLY A 26 16.77 -4.68 2.86
C GLY A 26 15.68 -3.65 3.20
N GLU A 27 16.02 -2.35 3.26
CA GLU A 27 15.03 -1.29 3.42
C GLU A 27 14.09 -1.25 2.20
N TYR A 28 14.64 -1.50 1.02
CA TYR A 28 13.93 -1.64 -0.24
C TYR A 28 14.30 -2.94 -0.96
N SER A 29 13.46 -3.31 -1.92
CA SER A 29 13.56 -4.50 -2.74
C SER A 29 13.45 -4.14 -4.23
N MET A 30 13.68 -5.11 -5.11
CA MET A 30 13.49 -4.91 -6.55
C MET A 30 12.04 -4.54 -6.92
N LEU A 31 11.05 -5.00 -6.13
CA LEU A 31 9.66 -4.59 -6.28
C LEU A 31 9.53 -3.06 -6.14
N ASP A 32 10.25 -2.46 -5.19
CA ASP A 32 10.19 -1.02 -4.96
C ASP A 32 10.77 -0.24 -6.14
N VAL A 33 11.76 -0.80 -6.84
CA VAL A 33 12.30 -0.25 -8.08
C VAL A 33 11.29 -0.35 -9.21
N ASP A 34 10.66 -1.52 -9.40
CA ASP A 34 9.62 -1.74 -10.42
C ASP A 34 8.43 -0.78 -10.24
N VAL A 35 7.95 -0.65 -9.00
CA VAL A 35 6.85 0.25 -8.65
C VAL A 35 7.26 1.71 -8.86
N SER A 36 8.49 2.08 -8.47
CA SER A 36 9.00 3.44 -8.69
C SER A 36 9.09 3.80 -10.17
N ASP A 37 9.53 2.87 -11.03
CA ASP A 37 9.59 3.08 -12.47
C ASP A 37 8.20 3.31 -13.06
N ALA A 38 7.24 2.43 -12.72
CA ALA A 38 5.86 2.56 -13.15
C ALA A 38 5.23 3.89 -12.70
N LEU A 39 5.45 4.29 -11.45
CA LEU A 39 4.99 5.56 -10.90
C LEU A 39 5.60 6.78 -11.62
N LEU A 40 6.90 6.74 -11.93
CA LEU A 40 7.55 7.81 -12.68
C LEU A 40 6.98 7.94 -14.10
N ASN A 41 6.68 6.83 -14.75
CA ASN A 41 6.08 6.83 -16.09
C ASN A 41 4.67 7.43 -16.06
N ILE A 42 3.86 7.10 -15.03
CA ILE A 42 2.54 7.70 -14.82
C ILE A 42 2.66 9.21 -14.53
N ALA A 43 3.60 9.59 -13.66
CA ALA A 43 3.82 10.97 -13.26
C ALA A 43 4.39 11.86 -14.38
N THR A 44 5.04 11.30 -15.39
CA THR A 44 5.53 12.05 -16.57
C THR A 44 4.40 12.29 -17.59
N GLY A 45 3.26 11.62 -17.44
CA GLY A 45 2.12 11.72 -18.34
C GLY A 45 1.06 12.73 -17.88
N LYS A 46 -0.22 12.36 -18.04
CA LYS A 46 -1.38 13.23 -17.78
C LYS A 46 -1.57 13.62 -16.30
N MET A 47 -0.82 13.03 -15.36
CA MET A 47 -1.01 13.18 -13.92
C MET A 47 0.15 13.90 -13.22
N GLU A 48 0.99 14.60 -13.99
CA GLU A 48 2.20 15.27 -13.47
C GLU A 48 1.88 16.26 -12.35
N GLU A 49 0.92 17.17 -12.56
CA GLU A 49 0.52 18.15 -11.54
C GLU A 49 -0.05 17.48 -10.29
N THR A 50 -0.85 16.43 -10.48
CA THR A 50 -1.52 15.70 -9.40
C THR A 50 -0.54 14.92 -8.54
N LEU A 51 0.47 14.31 -9.15
CA LEU A 51 1.49 13.50 -8.47
C LEU A 51 2.75 14.29 -8.11
N ARG A 52 2.76 15.61 -8.32
CA ARG A 52 3.92 16.48 -8.06
C ARG A 52 4.34 16.43 -6.59
N ASN A 53 3.36 16.52 -5.69
CA ASN A 53 3.57 16.57 -4.23
C ASN A 53 3.48 15.20 -3.55
N VAL A 54 3.32 14.13 -4.33
CA VAL A 54 3.26 12.77 -3.80
C VAL A 54 4.68 12.20 -3.66
N GLU A 55 4.94 11.54 -2.55
CA GLU A 55 6.20 10.86 -2.24
C GLU A 55 5.97 9.36 -2.12
N TYR A 56 6.78 8.58 -2.82
CA TYR A 56 6.82 7.13 -2.65
C TYR A 56 7.53 6.76 -1.36
N VAL A 57 6.95 5.83 -0.61
CA VAL A 57 7.52 5.37 0.65
C VAL A 57 8.04 3.95 0.53
N LYS A 58 7.17 2.99 0.22
CA LYS A 58 7.50 1.56 0.22
C LYS A 58 6.41 0.76 -0.46
N SER A 59 6.76 -0.41 -0.97
CA SER A 59 5.82 -1.38 -1.48
C SER A 59 5.92 -2.73 -0.77
N TYR A 60 4.80 -3.43 -0.72
CA TYR A 60 4.71 -4.77 -0.13
C TYR A 60 4.01 -5.68 -1.12
N GLU A 61 4.51 -6.91 -1.27
CA GLU A 61 3.88 -7.92 -2.11
C GLU A 61 3.34 -9.05 -1.25
N ILE A 62 2.07 -9.40 -1.46
CA ILE A 62 1.41 -10.53 -0.81
C ILE A 62 0.59 -11.28 -1.86
N GLY A 63 1.06 -12.48 -2.23
CA GLY A 63 0.40 -13.28 -3.25
C GLY A 63 0.41 -12.56 -4.60
N ASN A 64 -0.78 -12.21 -5.11
CA ASN A 64 -0.94 -11.47 -6.36
C ASN A 64 -1.30 -9.97 -6.15
N LEU A 65 -1.12 -9.47 -4.93
CA LEU A 65 -1.45 -8.10 -4.55
C LEU A 65 -0.16 -7.34 -4.19
N VAL A 66 0.01 -6.16 -4.78
CA VAL A 66 1.04 -5.19 -4.46
C VAL A 66 0.38 -4.01 -3.74
N ILE A 67 0.89 -3.67 -2.56
CA ILE A 67 0.46 -2.50 -1.81
C ILE A 67 1.53 -1.44 -1.93
N VAL A 68 1.14 -0.26 -2.39
CA VAL A 68 2.01 0.88 -2.60
C VAL A 68 1.68 1.92 -1.55
N VAL A 69 2.63 2.16 -0.65
CA VAL A 69 2.52 3.18 0.39
C VAL A 69 3.07 4.48 -0.16
N LEU A 70 2.20 5.49 -0.24
CA LEU A 70 2.53 6.85 -0.68
C LEU A 70 2.28 7.84 0.45
N ARG A 71 2.94 8.99 0.37
CA ARG A 71 2.67 10.15 1.23
C ARG A 71 2.13 11.30 0.39
N GLY A 72 1.09 11.97 0.88
CA GLY A 72 0.52 13.15 0.22
C GLY A 72 -0.60 12.83 -0.78
N ILE A 73 -1.17 11.63 -0.74
CA ILE A 73 -2.35 11.24 -1.53
C ILE A 73 -3.67 11.54 -0.83
N ARG A 74 -3.67 11.84 0.47
CA ARG A 74 -4.89 12.14 1.25
C ARG A 74 -5.72 13.30 0.69
N ALA A 75 -5.06 14.27 0.06
CA ALA A 75 -5.72 15.41 -0.58
C ALA A 75 -6.28 15.08 -1.98
N LEU A 76 -5.96 13.91 -2.53
CA LEU A 76 -6.38 13.52 -3.87
C LEU A 76 -7.78 12.90 -3.86
N PRO A 77 -8.61 13.17 -4.87
CA PRO A 77 -9.88 12.47 -5.04
C PRO A 77 -9.70 10.95 -5.18
N ARG A 78 -10.65 10.17 -4.66
CA ARG A 78 -10.63 8.69 -4.76
C ARG A 78 -10.50 8.20 -6.20
N SER A 79 -11.12 8.89 -7.16
CA SER A 79 -11.05 8.56 -8.60
C SER A 79 -9.63 8.64 -9.15
N ILE A 80 -8.84 9.62 -8.72
CA ILE A 80 -7.42 9.74 -9.08
C ILE A 80 -6.62 8.57 -8.50
N ILE A 81 -6.86 8.23 -7.23
CA ILE A 81 -6.18 7.10 -6.59
C ILE A 81 -6.51 5.80 -7.33
N GLN A 82 -7.78 5.57 -7.70
CA GLN A 82 -8.21 4.40 -8.48
C GLN A 82 -7.59 4.37 -9.88
N GLN A 83 -7.40 5.52 -10.51
CA GLN A 83 -6.71 5.60 -11.80
C GLN A 83 -5.23 5.25 -11.67
N VAL A 84 -4.56 5.73 -10.61
CA VAL A 84 -3.17 5.34 -10.32
C VAL A 84 -3.07 3.84 -10.02
N GLU A 85 -3.98 3.29 -9.21
CA GLU A 85 -4.08 1.84 -8.99
C GLU A 85 -4.19 1.11 -10.33
N TYR A 86 -5.12 1.52 -11.20
CA TYR A 86 -5.34 0.88 -12.50
C TYR A 86 -4.11 0.91 -13.42
N GLU A 87 -3.43 2.05 -13.56
CA GLU A 87 -2.23 2.14 -14.39
C GLU A 87 -1.07 1.31 -13.82
N LEU A 88 -0.93 1.24 -12.49
CA LEU A 88 0.03 0.36 -11.84
C LEU A 88 -0.32 -1.12 -12.02
N GLU A 89 -1.60 -1.49 -11.96
CA GLU A 89 -2.05 -2.86 -12.23
C GLU A 89 -1.64 -3.29 -13.65
N ARG A 90 -1.77 -2.39 -14.63
CA ARG A 90 -1.37 -2.65 -16.02
C ARG A 90 0.14 -2.79 -16.19
N ALA A 91 0.91 -1.94 -15.51
CA ALA A 91 2.37 -1.96 -15.60
C ALA A 91 2.98 -3.19 -14.90
N LEU A 92 2.42 -3.61 -13.76
CA LEU A 92 2.97 -4.68 -12.93
C LEU A 92 2.32 -6.05 -13.18
N ASN A 93 1.19 -6.10 -13.92
CA ASN A 93 0.37 -7.29 -14.16
C ASN A 93 -0.05 -8.01 -12.86
N LYS A 94 -0.27 -7.22 -11.79
CA LYS A 94 -0.69 -7.67 -10.44
C LYS A 94 -1.78 -6.74 -9.94
N LYS A 95 -2.54 -7.17 -8.94
CA LYS A 95 -3.49 -6.28 -8.26
C LYS A 95 -2.74 -5.24 -7.46
N VAL A 96 -3.19 -3.99 -7.48
CA VAL A 96 -2.49 -2.88 -6.81
C VAL A 96 -3.43 -2.12 -5.90
N LYS A 97 -2.98 -1.89 -4.67
CA LYS A 97 -3.65 -0.99 -3.72
C LYS A 97 -2.73 0.12 -3.27
N VAL A 98 -3.23 1.34 -3.35
CA VAL A 98 -2.49 2.53 -2.95
C VAL A 98 -3.01 3.02 -1.60
N VAL A 99 -2.10 3.21 -0.64
CA VAL A 99 -2.44 3.62 0.73
C VAL A 99 -1.61 4.81 1.19
N GLU A 100 -2.16 5.63 2.07
CA GLU A 100 -1.47 6.79 2.64
C GLU A 100 -0.60 6.38 3.84
N LYS A 101 0.61 6.91 3.91
CA LYS A 101 1.50 6.72 5.07
C LYS A 101 1.02 7.54 6.28
N GLY A 102 1.10 6.93 7.46
CA GLY A 102 0.86 7.63 8.73
C GLY A 102 -0.62 7.79 9.09
N VAL A 103 -1.48 6.99 8.47
CA VAL A 103 -2.89 6.88 8.86
C VAL A 103 -3.07 5.84 9.98
N ASN A 104 -4.14 6.00 10.76
CA ASN A 104 -4.51 5.03 11.79
C ASN A 104 -4.94 3.69 11.16
N VAL A 105 -4.85 2.60 11.92
CA VAL A 105 -5.21 1.24 11.47
C VAL A 105 -6.61 1.20 10.84
N ASN A 106 -7.57 1.95 11.39
CA ASN A 106 -8.94 2.02 10.85
C ASN A 106 -9.00 2.59 9.42
N GLU A 107 -8.27 3.69 9.19
CA GLU A 107 -8.21 4.36 7.89
C GLU A 107 -7.41 3.51 6.89
N LEU A 108 -6.29 2.91 7.33
CA LEU A 108 -5.51 1.97 6.52
C LEU A 108 -6.35 0.76 6.07
N ALA A 109 -7.06 0.14 7.01
CA ALA A 109 -7.93 -0.99 6.71
C ALA A 109 -9.03 -0.58 5.72
N SER A 110 -9.65 0.59 5.91
CA SER A 110 -10.67 1.13 5.01
C SER A 110 -10.14 1.42 3.61
N GLN A 111 -8.89 1.88 3.48
CA GLN A 111 -8.25 2.09 2.18
C GLN A 111 -8.02 0.77 1.46
N LEU A 112 -7.44 -0.22 2.16
CA LEU A 112 -7.13 -1.55 1.62
C LEU A 112 -8.37 -2.35 1.23
N ALA A 113 -9.39 -2.38 2.10
CA ALA A 113 -10.59 -3.18 1.89
C ALA A 113 -11.49 -2.63 0.76
N SER A 114 -11.30 -1.38 0.35
CA SER A 114 -12.14 -0.74 -0.67
C SER A 114 -12.15 -1.52 -1.99
N PRO A 115 -13.35 -1.77 -2.57
CA PRO A 115 -14.64 -1.11 -2.31
C PRO A 115 -15.43 -1.63 -1.12
N ALA A 116 -14.98 -2.69 -0.45
CA ALA A 116 -15.65 -3.22 0.74
C ALA A 116 -15.60 -2.23 1.91
N ARG A 117 -16.67 -2.20 2.71
CA ARG A 117 -16.77 -1.40 3.93
C ARG A 117 -16.36 -2.21 5.14
N ILE A 118 -15.44 -1.67 5.92
CA ILE A 118 -15.13 -2.18 7.26
C ILE A 118 -16.09 -1.54 8.25
N LEU A 119 -16.61 -2.34 9.18
CA LEU A 119 -17.55 -1.84 10.18
C LEU A 119 -16.84 -1.00 11.24
N THR A 120 -15.82 -1.57 11.87
CA THR A 120 -15.16 -1.00 13.04
C THR A 120 -13.81 -1.69 13.26
N THR A 121 -12.85 -0.94 13.79
CA THR A 121 -11.63 -1.48 14.42
C THR A 121 -11.73 -1.29 15.94
N SER A 122 -11.42 -2.34 16.70
CA SER A 122 -11.39 -2.27 18.17
C SER A 122 -10.09 -2.85 18.69
N THR A 123 -9.45 -2.17 19.63
CA THR A 123 -8.27 -2.69 20.33
C THR A 123 -8.70 -3.51 21.54
N SER A 124 -8.25 -4.75 21.61
CA SER A 124 -8.40 -5.63 22.77
C SER A 124 -7.09 -5.66 23.56
N TRP A 125 -7.19 -5.53 24.88
CA TRP A 125 -6.06 -5.65 25.80
C TRP A 125 -6.02 -7.08 26.32
N LEU A 126 -4.89 -7.75 26.10
CA LEU A 126 -4.68 -9.12 26.56
C LEU A 126 -4.16 -9.09 28.01
N PRO A 127 -4.41 -10.15 28.81
CA PRO A 127 -3.95 -10.24 30.20
C PRO A 127 -2.42 -10.21 30.35
N ASP A 128 -1.69 -10.49 29.27
CA ASP A 128 -0.23 -10.41 29.18
C ASP A 128 0.29 -8.98 28.97
N GLY A 129 -0.60 -7.98 28.88
CA GLY A 129 -0.28 -6.58 28.64
C GLY A 129 -0.10 -6.22 27.16
N THR A 130 -0.26 -7.16 26.23
CA THR A 130 -0.19 -6.89 24.80
C THR A 130 -1.52 -6.37 24.26
N THR A 131 -1.48 -5.72 23.09
CA THR A 131 -2.69 -5.21 22.42
C THR A 131 -2.91 -5.95 21.10
N GLU A 132 -4.14 -6.40 20.89
CA GLU A 132 -4.58 -7.01 19.64
C GLU A 132 -5.64 -6.11 18.99
N THR A 133 -5.42 -5.69 17.73
CA THR A 133 -6.41 -4.88 17.02
C THR A 133 -7.31 -5.78 16.19
N ILE A 134 -8.62 -5.74 16.45
CA ILE A 134 -9.64 -6.53 15.75
C ILE A 134 -10.32 -5.66 14.70
N VAL A 135 -10.27 -6.10 13.44
CA VAL A 135 -10.95 -5.48 12.29
C VAL A 135 -12.20 -6.30 11.96
N ARG A 136 -13.38 -5.69 12.03
CA ARG A 136 -14.66 -6.39 11.76
C ARG A 136 -15.21 -6.11 10.37
N ILE A 137 -15.55 -7.18 9.65
CA ILE A 137 -16.12 -7.12 8.30
C ILE A 137 -17.39 -7.98 8.26
N THR A 138 -18.44 -7.51 7.60
CA THR A 138 -19.68 -8.30 7.43
C THR A 138 -19.50 -9.36 6.34
N ARG A 139 -20.27 -10.45 6.43
CA ARG A 139 -20.29 -11.46 5.37
C ARG A 139 -20.68 -10.91 3.99
N GLY A 140 -21.55 -9.91 3.95
CA GLY A 140 -21.95 -9.25 2.70
C GLY A 140 -20.79 -8.53 2.00
N GLU A 141 -19.91 -7.91 2.78
CA GLU A 141 -18.77 -7.13 2.29
C GLU A 141 -17.58 -8.02 1.89
N LEU A 142 -17.51 -9.26 2.38
CA LEU A 142 -16.47 -10.23 1.96
C LEU A 142 -16.41 -10.43 0.44
N LYS A 143 -17.56 -10.42 -0.25
CA LYS A 143 -17.62 -10.60 -1.71
C LYS A 143 -17.03 -9.40 -2.48
N ARG A 144 -16.94 -8.24 -1.82
CA ARG A 144 -16.41 -6.99 -2.37
C ARG A 144 -14.93 -6.79 -2.03
N LEU A 145 -14.36 -7.63 -1.16
CA LEU A 145 -12.97 -7.55 -0.80
C LEU A 145 -12.11 -7.94 -2.01
N PRO A 146 -11.08 -7.15 -2.37
CA PRO A 146 -10.24 -7.47 -3.52
C PRO A 146 -9.25 -8.64 -3.26
N PHE A 147 -9.16 -9.11 -2.01
CA PHE A 147 -8.24 -10.15 -1.56
C PHE A 147 -8.88 -11.02 -0.47
N LYS A 148 -8.17 -12.03 0.04
CA LYS A 148 -8.70 -12.89 1.11
C LYS A 148 -8.68 -12.15 2.45
N PRO A 149 -9.64 -12.38 3.37
CA PRO A 149 -9.64 -11.76 4.70
C PRO A 149 -8.36 -12.05 5.50
N SER A 150 -7.76 -13.23 5.30
CA SER A 150 -6.49 -13.60 5.90
C SER A 150 -5.31 -12.77 5.39
N GLU A 151 -5.37 -12.31 4.14
CA GLU A 151 -4.37 -11.40 3.57
C GLU A 151 -4.50 -10.00 4.18
N LEU A 152 -5.72 -9.52 4.43
CA LEU A 152 -5.95 -8.23 5.10
C LEU A 152 -5.20 -8.11 6.42
N ALA A 153 -5.33 -9.13 7.28
CA ALA A 153 -4.68 -9.18 8.59
C ALA A 153 -3.15 -9.06 8.45
N ARG A 154 -2.56 -9.85 7.55
CA ARG A 154 -1.12 -9.85 7.28
C ARG A 154 -0.63 -8.49 6.80
N ILE A 155 -1.35 -7.88 5.86
CA ILE A 155 -1.03 -6.56 5.30
C ILE A 155 -1.00 -5.51 6.41
N LEU A 156 -2.09 -5.46 7.18
CA LEU A 156 -2.24 -4.47 8.23
C LEU A 156 -1.15 -4.63 9.28
N SER A 157 -0.85 -5.86 9.69
CA SER A 157 0.25 -6.13 10.62
C SER A 157 1.61 -5.74 10.08
N GLN A 158 1.90 -5.97 8.80
CA GLN A 158 3.17 -5.56 8.18
C GLN A 158 3.33 -4.05 8.09
N ILE A 159 2.25 -3.31 7.82
CA ILE A 159 2.31 -1.84 7.66
C ILE A 159 2.25 -1.13 9.01
N SER A 160 1.41 -1.61 9.95
CA SER A 160 1.20 -0.98 11.26
C SER A 160 2.14 -1.49 12.36
N GLY A 161 2.81 -2.64 12.16
CA GLY A 161 3.71 -3.23 13.15
C GLY A 161 2.99 -3.81 14.38
N THR A 162 1.66 -3.93 14.35
CA THR A 162 0.83 -4.46 15.44
C THR A 162 0.19 -5.79 15.08
N ASN A 163 -0.18 -6.60 16.07
CA ASN A 163 -0.94 -7.83 15.85
C ASN A 163 -2.39 -7.47 15.51
N ILE A 164 -2.81 -7.88 14.31
CA ILE A 164 -4.12 -7.54 13.75
C ILE A 164 -4.86 -8.81 13.39
N ARG A 165 -6.10 -8.91 13.88
CA ARG A 165 -7.00 -10.02 13.60
C ARG A 165 -8.22 -9.52 12.85
N VAL A 166 -8.67 -10.29 11.86
CA VAL A 166 -9.88 -9.98 11.11
C VAL A 166 -11.01 -10.91 11.56
N GLU A 167 -12.11 -10.31 12.02
CA GLU A 167 -13.32 -11.02 12.44
C GLU A 167 -14.44 -10.83 11.42
N ILE A 168 -15.13 -11.92 11.12
CA ILE A 168 -16.26 -11.93 10.20
C ILE A 168 -17.55 -11.94 11.01
N THR A 169 -18.27 -10.83 10.96
CA THR A 169 -19.60 -10.67 11.57
C THR A 169 -20.70 -11.03 10.57
N LYS A 170 -21.86 -11.48 11.09
CA LYS A 170 -23.05 -11.79 10.28
C LYS A 170 -23.53 -10.57 9.50
#